data_AF-A0A1F7TRF9-F1
#
_entry.id   AF-A0A1F7TRF9-F1
#
_cell.length_a   1.000
_cell.length_b   1.000
_cell.length_c   1.000
_cell.angle_alpha   90.00
_cell.angle_beta   90.00
_cell.angle_gamma   90.00
#
_symmetry.space_group_name_H-M   'P 1'
#
loop_
_entity.id
_entity.type
_entity.pdbx_description
1 polymer ?
#
loop_
_entity_poly.entity_id
_entity_poly.type
_entity_poly.pdbx_seq_one_letter_code
_entity_poly.pdbx_strand_id
1 'polypeptide(L)' 'MGVGTGLILSIVYGLIGILLLMVGYKIFEWITPFSVEDALSKEQNRAVGIVVAGMFLAIGIVIAAAIFPG' A
#
# COMPACT_ATOMS: atom_id res chain seq x y z
N MET A 1 24.72 5.10 17.85
CA MET A 1 23.77 4.12 17.27
C MET A 1 24.56 3.30 16.25
N GLY A 2 24.77 2.00 16.47
CA GLY A 2 25.51 1.17 15.52
C GLY A 2 24.72 0.95 14.24
N VAL A 3 25.38 0.93 13.08
CA VAL A 3 24.75 0.66 11.77
C VAL A 3 23.85 -0.58 11.76
N GLY A 4 24.17 -1.61 12.57
CA GLY A 4 23.37 -2.82 12.70
C GLY A 4 21.94 -2.59 13.23
N THR A 5 21.74 -1.70 14.21
CA THR A 5 20.39 -1.41 14.74
C THR A 5 19.55 -0.58 13.76
N GLY A 6 20.20 0.32 13.01
CA GLY A 6 19.52 1.10 11.96
C GLY A 6 18.97 0.21 10.85
N LEU A 7 19.75 -0.78 10.38
CA LEU A 7 19.31 -1.73 9.36
C LEU A 7 18.13 -2.59 9.83
N ILE A 8 18.18 -3.10 11.06
CA ILE A 8 17.09 -3.90 11.64
C ILE A 8 15.81 -3.08 11.70
N LEU A 9 15.87 -1.84 12.18
CA LEU A 9 14.71 -0.95 12.24
C LEU A 9 14.14 -0.66 10.84
N SER A 10 14.99 -0.35 9.85
CA SER A 10 14.53 -0.12 8.47
C SER A 10 13.81 -1.33 7.87
N ILE A 11 14.31 -2.54 8.12
CA ILE A 11 13.65 -3.77 7.65
C ILE A 11 12.31 -3.96 8.36
N VAL A 12 12.25 -3.79 9.69
CA VAL A 12 11.01 -3.93 10.46
C VAL A 12 9.96 -2.92 10.00
N TYR A 13 10.30 -1.63 9.91
CA TYR A 13 9.37 -0.61 9.44
C TYR A 13 8.97 -0.80 7.97
N GLY A 14 9.90 -1.26 7.12
CA GLY A 14 9.60 -1.62 5.74
C GLY A 14 8.57 -2.75 5.64
N LEU A 15 8.75 -3.82 6.42
CA LEU A 15 7.80 -4.95 6.46
C LEU A 15 6.43 -4.52 7.01
N ILE A 16 6.41 -3.69 8.06
CA ILE A 16 5.16 -3.12 8.59
C ILE A 16 4.45 -2.30 7.52
N GLY A 17 5.17 -1.46 6.76
CA GLY A 17 4.60 -0.69 5.67
C GLY A 17 3.99 -1.57 4.57
N ILE A 18 4.67 -2.65 4.17
CA ILE A 18 4.14 -3.61 3.19
C ILE A 18 2.87 -4.29 3.69
N LEU A 19 2.85 -4.71 4.96
CA LEU A 19 1.66 -5.31 5.58
C LEU A 19 0.48 -4.34 5.60
N LEU A 20 0.70 -3.09 5.99
CA LEU A 20 -0.34 -2.05 6.00
C LEU A 20 -0.88 -1.77 4.60
N LEU A 21 0.01 -1.73 3.60
CA LEU A 21 -0.37 -1.61 2.19
C LEU A 21 -1.29 -2.75 1.73
N MET A 22 -0.93 -3.98 2.07
CA MET A 22 -1.71 -5.17 1.70
C MET A 22 -3.09 -5.18 2.39
N VAL A 23 -3.15 -4.79 3.67
CA VAL A 23 -4.41 -4.64 4.41
C VAL A 23 -5.27 -3.53 3.81
N GLY A 24 -4.69 -2.37 3.49
CA GLY A 24 -5.41 -1.26 2.87
C GLY A 24 -6.01 -1.63 1.51
N TYR A 25 -5.25 -2.35 0.67
CA TYR A 25 -5.75 -2.91 -0.58
C TYR A 25 -6.91 -3.89 -0.34
N LYS A 26 -6.77 -4.80 0.64
CA LYS A 26 -7.82 -5.79 0.96
C LYS A 26 -9.12 -5.13 1.41
N ILE A 27 -9.02 -4.08 2.22
CA ILE A 27 -10.19 -3.30 2.67
C ILE A 27 -10.85 -2.62 1.48
N PHE A 28 -10.07 -2.01 0.59
CA PHE A 28 -10.60 -1.38 -0.62
C PHE A 28 -11.31 -2.38 -1.53
N GLU A 29 -10.72 -3.56 -1.74
CA GLU A 29 -11.34 -4.64 -2.51
C GLU A 29 -12.67 -5.06 -1.88
N TRP A 30 -12.76 -5.09 -0.55
CA TRP A 30 -13.98 -5.47 0.16
C TRP A 30 -15.09 -4.41 0.12
N ILE A 31 -14.71 -3.13 0.11
CA ILE A 31 -15.65 -2.00 -0.03
C ILE A 31 -16.15 -1.87 -1.47
N THR A 32 -15.32 -2.25 -2.44
CA THR A 32 -15.62 -2.09 -3.85
C THR A 32 -16.62 -3.16 -4.31
N PRO A 33 -17.79 -2.80 -4.87
CA PRO A 33 -18.83 -3.77 -5.23
C PRO A 33 -18.51 -4.59 -6.49
N PHE A 34 -17.33 -4.39 -7.08
CA PHE A 34 -16.88 -5.08 -8.29
C PHE A 34 -15.48 -5.67 -8.08
N SER A 35 -15.17 -6.74 -8.80
CA SER A 35 -13.84 -7.37 -8.79
C SER A 35 -12.82 -6.45 -9.46
N VAL A 36 -11.94 -5.85 -8.66
CA VAL A 36 -10.83 -5.02 -9.15
C VAL A 36 -9.92 -5.83 -10.10
N GLU A 37 -9.70 -7.11 -9.81
CA GLU A 37 -8.92 -8.01 -10.65
C GLU A 37 -9.56 -8.22 -12.04
N ASP A 38 -10.87 -8.48 -12.09
CA ASP A 38 -11.57 -8.64 -13.37
C ASP A 38 -11.58 -7.34 -14.17
N ALA A 39 -11.76 -6.20 -13.50
CA ALA A 39 -11.71 -4.89 -14.14
C ALA A 39 -10.32 -4.55 -14.72
N LEU A 40 -9.24 -4.95 -14.05
CA LEU A 40 -7.87 -4.76 -14.54
C LEU A 40 -7.47 -5.78 -15.62
N SER A 41 -7.81 -7.05 -15.42
CA SER A 41 -7.31 -8.17 -16.21
C SER A 41 -8.19 -8.47 -17.43
N LYS A 42 -9.52 -8.52 -17.23
CA LYS A 42 -10.48 -8.89 -18.28
C LYS A 42 -10.98 -7.67 -19.04
N GLU A 43 -11.43 -6.64 -18.34
CA GLU A 43 -11.99 -5.45 -18.97
C GLU A 43 -10.93 -4.43 -19.39
N GLN A 44 -9.68 -4.60 -18.90
CA GLN A 44 -8.57 -3.67 -19.12
C GLN A 44 -8.96 -2.21 -18.86
N ASN A 45 -9.80 -2.00 -17.84
CA ASN A 45 -10.36 -0.70 -17.55
C ASN A 45 -9.30 0.21 -16.94
N ARG A 46 -8.77 1.11 -17.78
CA ARG A 46 -7.73 2.07 -17.40
C ARG A 46 -8.16 2.98 -16.25
N ALA A 47 -9.45 3.30 -16.13
CA ALA A 47 -9.94 4.13 -15.03
C ALA A 47 -9.73 3.44 -13.68
N VAL A 48 -10.05 2.14 -13.59
CA VAL A 48 -9.80 1.35 -12.37
C VAL A 48 -8.31 1.23 -12.10
N GLY A 49 -7.48 1.05 -13.13
CA GLY A 49 -6.01 1.05 -12.98
C GLY A 49 -5.46 2.34 -12.36
N ILE A 50 -5.96 3.51 -12.80
CA ILE A 50 -5.57 4.81 -12.25
C ILE A 50 -6.02 4.95 -10.78
N VAL A 51 -7.24 4.50 -10.45
CA VAL A 51 -7.76 4.53 -9.07
C VAL A 51 -6.91 3.66 -8.15
N VAL A 52 -6.58 2.44 -8.57
CA VAL A 52 -5.73 1.51 -7.80
C VAL A 52 -4.34 2.11 -7.59
N ALA A 53 -3.73 2.70 -8.62
CA ALA A 53 -2.45 3.39 -8.49
C ALA A 53 -2.53 4.58 -7.51
N GLY A 54 -3.58 5.40 -7.59
CA GLY A 54 -3.82 6.51 -6.67
C GLY A 54 -4.00 6.07 -5.23
N MET A 55 -4.72 4.96 -5.00
CA MET A 55 -4.86 4.35 -3.68
C MET A 55 -3.50 3.89 -3.12
N PHE A 56 -2.69 3.19 -3.92
CA PHE A 56 -1.36 2.76 -3.49
C PHE A 56 -0.47 3.94 -3.09
N LEU A 57 -0.52 5.03 -3.87
CA LEU A 57 0.18 6.28 -3.54
C LEU A 57 -0.34 6.90 -2.24
N ALA A 58 -1.65 7.01 -2.06
CA ALA A 58 -2.26 7.59 -0.86
C ALA A 58 -1.87 6.80 0.40
N ILE A 59 -2.00 5.47 0.36
CA ILE A 59 -1.62 4.60 1.48
C ILE A 59 -0.12 4.72 1.77
N GLY A 60 0.72 4.72 0.73
CA GLY A 60 2.16 4.90 0.88
C GLY A 60 2.53 6.21 1.57
N ILE A 61 1.87 7.31 1.21
CA ILE A 61 2.08 8.63 1.84
C ILE A 61 1.64 8.61 3.31
N VAL A 62 0.48 8.02 3.62
CA VAL A 62 -0.01 7.91 5.01
C VAL A 62 0.95 7.09 5.87
N ILE A 63 1.44 5.97 5.35
CA ILE A 63 2.42 5.13 6.05
C ILE A 63 3.73 5.89 6.25
N ALA A 64 4.23 6.58 5.21
CA ALA A 64 5.45 7.38 5.31
C ALA A 64 5.32 8.48 6.36
N ALA A 65 4.18 9.18 6.40
CA ALA A 65 3.88 10.19 7.40
C ALA A 65 3.74 9.61 8.82
N ALA A 66 3.21 8.40 8.97
CA ALA A 66 3.04 7.74 10.26
C ALA A 66 4.37 7.20 10.83
N ILE A 67 5.29 6.75 9.97
CA ILE A 67 6.61 6.25 10.37
C ILE A 67 7.59 7.41 10.62
N PHE A 68 7.44 8.53 9.91
CA PHE A 68 8.31 9.68 10.09
C PHE A 68 8.10 10.27 11.50
N PRO A 69 9.13 10.23 12.37
CA PRO A 69 9.05 10.89 13.67
C PRO A 69 9.16 12.39 13.42
N GLY A 70 8.12 13.14 13.76
CA GLY A 70 8.16 14.61 13.75
C GLY A 70 9.27 15.17 14.63
#